data_AF-A0A8D2JF19-F1
#
_entry.id   AF-A0A8D2JF19-F1
#
_cell.length_a   1.000
_cell.length_b   1.000
_cell.length_c   1.000
_cell.angle_alpha   90.00
_cell.angle_beta   90.00
_cell.angle_gamma   90.00
#
_symmetry.space_group_name_H-M   'P 1'
#
loop_
_entity.id
_entity.type
_entity.pdbx_description
1 polymer ?
#
loop_
_entity_poly.entity_id
_entity_poly.type
_entity_poly.pdbx_seq_one_letter_code
_entity_poly.pdbx_strand_id
1 'polypeptide(L)'
;MDGPEGIAGQLGPAERSHRSSVSSVGARAADVLVYLADDTVVPLAVENLPSLSAHELHRAVREVLQLPDIALDAFALWLVSPLLEVQLKPKHQPYKVGRQWTELLLRFSDAPDDDVAMDEPSLQFRRNVFFPKRRELQIHDEEVLRLLYEEAKGNVLTARYPCDVEDCEVLGALVCRVQLGPYQPSQPAACTLREKLDSFLPAHLCKRGHGLFAALRGRGAKPGTGEQGLLNAYRQVKEAVSSGDSPREATLGSHYRAYLLKCHELPFYGCAFFHGEIDKPAQGFLHRGGRKSVTVAISLEGVHVIDSREKHVLLGLGFQELSWDHTSPEEEEPVLWLEFDGDSEGMPVNKLLRIYSKQAELMSGLIEYCIELNQASEPAAAPEGMSGARSAPGPSPPPAQRPKLRRQGSVVCSRIQHLSTIDYVEDGKGIKRVKPKRTASFFSRQLSTSQGNYTVVQPTDSLEQG
;
A
#
# COMPACT_ATOMS: atom_id res chain seq x y z
N MET A 1 -81.41 53.05 -0.31
CA MET A 1 -80.58 54.20 -0.69
C MET A 1 -79.36 53.66 -1.40
N ASP A 2 -79.21 54.09 -2.65
CA ASP A 2 -77.98 54.28 -3.43
C ASP A 2 -76.96 53.12 -3.54
N GLY A 3 -76.78 52.65 -4.79
CA GLY A 3 -75.50 52.12 -5.28
C GLY A 3 -74.44 53.26 -5.43
N PRO A 4 -73.26 53.04 -6.06
CA PRO A 4 -72.96 52.01 -7.05
C PRO A 4 -71.55 51.33 -6.96
N GLU A 5 -71.38 50.27 -7.78
CA GLU A 5 -70.27 49.92 -8.70
C GLU A 5 -68.77 50.05 -8.34
N GLY A 6 -68.00 49.02 -8.77
CA GLY A 6 -66.54 49.11 -9.01
C GLY A 6 -65.82 47.75 -9.15
N ILE A 7 -65.49 47.34 -10.38
CA ILE A 7 -65.04 46.01 -10.85
C ILE A 7 -63.50 45.76 -10.73
N ALA A 8 -63.14 44.46 -10.68
CA ALA A 8 -61.89 43.75 -11.09
C ALA A 8 -61.04 43.23 -9.91
N GLY A 9 -60.98 41.93 -9.57
CA GLY A 9 -60.47 40.76 -10.32
C GLY A 9 -59.43 40.07 -9.39
N GLN A 10 -59.20 38.77 -9.29
CA GLN A 10 -59.61 37.61 -10.06
C GLN A 10 -59.33 36.33 -9.20
N LEU A 11 -60.39 35.55 -9.03
CA LEU A 11 -60.58 34.11 -8.74
C LEU A 11 -59.36 33.19 -8.48
N GLY A 12 -59.35 32.54 -7.32
CA GLY A 12 -58.97 31.13 -7.18
C GLY A 12 -60.20 30.22 -7.27
N PRO A 13 -60.04 28.92 -7.54
CA PRO A 13 -60.51 27.98 -6.53
C PRO A 13 -59.69 26.68 -6.41
N ALA A 14 -59.74 26.16 -5.18
CA ALA A 14 -59.25 24.85 -4.79
C ALA A 14 -60.14 23.70 -5.28
N GLU A 15 -59.48 22.54 -5.37
CA GLU A 15 -60.00 21.18 -5.17
C GLU A 15 -61.09 20.63 -6.10
N ARG A 16 -60.65 19.69 -6.95
CA ARG A 16 -61.27 18.37 -7.03
C ARG A 16 -60.26 17.29 -7.43
N SER A 17 -60.26 16.24 -6.62
CA SER A 17 -59.56 14.97 -6.76
C SER A 17 -59.53 14.45 -8.21
N HIS A 18 -58.34 14.37 -8.78
CA HIS A 18 -58.02 13.47 -9.86
C HIS A 18 -56.92 12.52 -9.40
N ARG A 19 -57.33 11.26 -9.27
CA ARG A 19 -56.45 10.10 -9.22
C ARG A 19 -55.70 10.03 -10.55
N SER A 20 -54.61 10.77 -10.66
CA SER A 20 -53.70 10.72 -11.80
C SER A 20 -52.42 10.02 -11.37
N SER A 21 -52.28 8.80 -11.88
CA SER A 21 -51.05 8.03 -11.95
C SER A 21 -49.91 8.94 -12.43
N VAL A 22 -49.02 9.32 -11.51
CA VAL A 22 -47.75 9.93 -11.91
C VAL A 22 -46.80 8.78 -12.20
N SER A 23 -46.81 8.38 -13.47
CA SER A 23 -45.66 7.77 -14.12
C SER A 23 -44.49 8.75 -13.99
N SER A 24 -43.74 8.65 -12.89
CA SER A 24 -42.42 9.28 -12.81
C SER A 24 -41.45 8.41 -13.62
N VAL A 25 -41.41 8.67 -14.92
CA VAL A 25 -40.15 8.58 -15.67
C VAL A 25 -39.26 9.73 -15.19
N GLY A 26 -38.97 9.74 -13.89
CA GLY A 26 -37.84 10.46 -13.33
C GLY A 26 -36.65 9.53 -13.50
N ALA A 27 -35.49 10.08 -13.83
CA ALA A 27 -34.25 9.33 -13.85
C ALA A 27 -34.20 8.45 -12.59
N ARG A 28 -34.21 7.11 -12.75
CA ARG A 28 -34.01 6.22 -11.60
C ARG A 28 -32.70 6.67 -10.96
N ALA A 29 -32.75 7.10 -9.70
CA ALA A 29 -31.54 7.42 -8.96
C ALA A 29 -30.62 6.21 -9.04
N ALA A 30 -29.32 6.44 -9.25
CA ALA A 30 -28.37 5.33 -9.27
C ALA A 30 -28.43 4.62 -7.91
N ASP A 31 -28.63 3.31 -7.94
CA ASP A 31 -28.75 2.48 -6.73
C ASP A 31 -27.38 2.23 -6.10
N VAL A 32 -26.32 2.27 -6.92
CA VAL A 32 -24.92 2.06 -6.51
C VAL A 32 -24.01 3.04 -7.23
N LEU A 33 -23.05 3.60 -6.49
CA LEU A 33 -21.95 4.40 -7.01
C LEU A 33 -20.66 3.61 -6.84
N VAL A 34 -19.94 3.37 -7.92
CA VAL A 34 -18.59 2.78 -7.89
C VAL A 34 -17.59 3.85 -8.26
N TYR A 35 -16.63 4.11 -7.39
CA TYR A 35 -15.59 5.11 -7.59
C TYR A 35 -14.39 4.50 -8.32
N LEU A 36 -13.84 5.22 -9.29
CA LEU A 36 -12.56 4.91 -9.92
C LEU A 36 -11.43 5.60 -9.14
N ALA A 37 -10.18 5.25 -9.46
CA ALA A 37 -9.01 5.77 -8.75
C ALA A 37 -8.74 7.28 -8.95
N ASP A 38 -9.37 7.89 -9.96
CA ASP A 38 -9.35 9.33 -10.23
C ASP A 38 -10.57 10.07 -9.64
N ASP A 39 -11.27 9.43 -8.69
CA ASP A 39 -12.50 9.88 -8.05
C ASP A 39 -13.71 10.03 -9.00
N THR A 40 -13.59 9.63 -10.26
CA THR A 40 -14.74 9.57 -11.16
C THR A 40 -15.72 8.48 -10.71
N VAL A 41 -17.01 8.71 -10.94
CA VAL A 41 -18.08 7.84 -10.45
C VAL A 41 -18.75 7.11 -11.60
N VAL A 42 -18.90 5.80 -11.45
CA VAL A 42 -19.68 4.92 -12.33
C VAL A 42 -21.03 4.64 -11.66
N PRO A 43 -22.11 5.36 -12.03
CA PRO A 43 -23.43 5.10 -11.48
C PRO A 43 -24.03 3.84 -12.10
N LEU A 44 -24.54 2.95 -11.27
CA LEU A 44 -25.22 1.72 -11.68
C LEU A 44 -26.65 1.70 -11.16
N ALA A 45 -27.59 1.45 -12.07
CA ALA A 45 -28.95 1.06 -11.71
C ALA A 45 -28.98 -0.47 -11.58
N VAL A 46 -29.35 -0.99 -10.41
CA VAL A 46 -29.27 -2.43 -10.12
C VAL A 46 -30.55 -2.95 -9.51
N GLU A 47 -30.90 -4.17 -9.87
CA GLU A 47 -32.03 -4.86 -9.26
C GLU A 47 -31.58 -5.59 -8.00
N ASN A 48 -32.35 -5.46 -6.92
CA ASN A 48 -32.15 -6.20 -5.66
C ASN A 48 -30.73 -6.07 -5.08
N LEU A 49 -30.30 -4.83 -4.83
CA LEU A 49 -28.99 -4.46 -4.27
C LEU A 49 -28.50 -5.35 -3.12
N PRO A 50 -29.31 -5.74 -2.11
CA PRO A 50 -28.82 -6.56 -1.00
C PRO A 50 -28.36 -7.97 -1.39
N SER A 51 -28.81 -8.48 -2.54
CA SER A 51 -28.49 -9.83 -3.03
C SER A 51 -27.31 -9.87 -4.00
N LEU A 52 -26.96 -8.71 -4.57
CA LEU A 52 -26.02 -8.59 -5.67
C LEU A 52 -24.61 -8.92 -5.22
N SER A 53 -23.95 -9.82 -5.95
CA SER A 53 -22.57 -10.21 -5.67
C SER A 53 -21.58 -9.18 -6.22
N ALA A 54 -20.37 -9.18 -5.66
CA ALA A 54 -19.26 -8.37 -6.15
C ALA A 54 -18.91 -8.75 -7.60
N HIS A 55 -19.03 -10.02 -7.98
CA HIS A 55 -18.83 -10.48 -9.36
C HIS A 55 -19.83 -9.88 -10.34
N GLU A 56 -21.11 -9.83 -9.98
CA GLU A 56 -22.16 -9.23 -10.82
C GLU A 56 -21.96 -7.73 -10.96
N LEU A 57 -21.66 -7.02 -9.86
CA LEU A 57 -21.33 -5.60 -9.91
C LEU A 57 -20.08 -5.32 -10.74
N HIS A 58 -19.03 -6.13 -10.59
CA HIS A 58 -17.82 -6.00 -11.39
C HIS A 58 -18.12 -6.13 -12.89
N ARG A 59 -18.91 -7.13 -13.30
CA ARG A 59 -19.33 -7.25 -14.71
C ARG A 59 -20.11 -6.03 -15.20
N ALA A 60 -21.02 -5.50 -14.39
CA ALA A 60 -21.76 -4.28 -14.73
C ALA A 60 -20.84 -3.06 -14.90
N VAL A 61 -19.86 -2.85 -14.01
CA VAL A 61 -18.86 -1.78 -14.14
C VAL A 61 -18.07 -1.94 -15.43
N ARG A 62 -17.58 -3.14 -15.73
CA ARG A 62 -16.85 -3.45 -16.96
C ARG A 62 -17.68 -3.11 -18.20
N GLU A 63 -18.95 -3.49 -18.23
CA GLU A 63 -19.86 -3.25 -19.36
C GLU A 63 -20.12 -1.76 -19.57
N VAL A 64 -20.37 -1.00 -18.50
CA VAL A 64 -20.58 0.45 -18.57
C VAL A 64 -19.33 1.18 -19.07
N LEU A 65 -18.16 0.75 -18.60
CA LEU A 65 -16.86 1.29 -19.03
C LEU A 65 -16.37 0.72 -20.38
N GLN A 66 -17.10 -0.23 -20.98
CA GLN A 66 -16.75 -0.90 -22.23
C GLN A 66 -15.35 -1.55 -22.22
N LEU A 67 -14.92 -2.06 -21.06
CA LEU A 67 -13.58 -2.62 -20.90
C LEU A 67 -13.49 -4.06 -21.46
N PRO A 68 -12.32 -4.47 -22.00
CA PRO A 68 -12.10 -5.82 -22.50
C PRO A 68 -12.12 -6.89 -21.39
N ASP A 69 -12.20 -8.17 -21.76
CA ASP A 69 -12.30 -9.30 -20.81
C ASP A 69 -11.14 -9.37 -19.81
N ILE A 70 -9.94 -8.93 -20.21
CA ILE A 70 -8.77 -8.87 -19.31
C ILE A 70 -9.02 -8.00 -18.08
N ALA A 71 -9.95 -7.04 -18.15
CA ALA A 71 -10.31 -6.19 -17.02
C ALA A 71 -10.94 -7.00 -15.86
N LEU A 72 -11.61 -8.12 -16.15
CA LEU A 72 -12.16 -9.00 -15.11
C LEU A 72 -11.07 -9.64 -14.23
N ASP A 73 -9.87 -9.82 -14.79
CA ASP A 73 -8.71 -10.32 -14.06
C ASP A 73 -7.90 -9.17 -13.44
N ALA A 74 -7.76 -8.06 -14.18
CA ALA A 74 -6.89 -6.94 -13.82
C ALA A 74 -7.42 -6.08 -12.67
N PHE A 75 -8.74 -6.02 -12.51
CA PHE A 75 -9.40 -5.20 -11.49
C PHE A 75 -10.26 -6.03 -10.55
N ALA A 76 -10.63 -5.43 -9.42
CA ALA A 76 -11.53 -5.98 -8.43
C ALA A 76 -12.33 -4.83 -7.78
N LEU A 77 -13.38 -5.20 -7.06
CA LEU A 77 -14.11 -4.27 -6.20
C LEU A 77 -13.51 -4.25 -4.80
N TRP A 78 -13.38 -3.06 -4.24
CA TRP A 78 -12.82 -2.83 -2.91
C TRP A 78 -13.78 -1.98 -2.08
N LEU A 79 -13.83 -2.24 -0.78
CA LEU A 79 -14.35 -1.28 0.19
C LEU A 79 -13.16 -0.55 0.82
N VAL A 80 -13.17 0.77 0.74
CA VAL A 80 -12.03 1.61 1.07
C VAL A 80 -12.49 2.78 1.92
N SER A 81 -11.86 2.95 3.08
CA SER A 81 -11.90 4.15 3.91
C SER A 81 -10.48 4.49 4.41
N PRO A 82 -10.29 5.65 5.07
CA PRO A 82 -9.02 5.97 5.72
C PRO A 82 -8.54 4.93 6.75
N LEU A 83 -9.45 4.15 7.35
CA LEU A 83 -9.14 3.23 8.44
C LEU A 83 -8.87 1.79 7.96
N LEU A 84 -9.50 1.36 6.87
CA LEU A 84 -9.41 -0.01 6.38
C LEU A 84 -9.64 -0.08 4.86
N GLU A 85 -8.88 -0.96 4.19
CA GLU A 85 -9.06 -1.29 2.78
C GLU A 85 -9.25 -2.80 2.61
N VAL A 86 -10.33 -3.22 1.93
CA VAL A 86 -10.65 -4.64 1.75
C VAL A 86 -11.04 -4.93 0.31
N GLN A 87 -10.26 -5.79 -0.36
CA GLN A 87 -10.65 -6.36 -1.65
C GLN A 87 -11.79 -7.37 -1.44
N LEU A 88 -12.89 -7.21 -2.16
CA LEU A 88 -14.02 -8.11 -2.08
C LEU A 88 -13.77 -9.39 -2.88
N LYS A 89 -14.18 -10.54 -2.32
CA LYS A 89 -14.21 -11.81 -3.06
C LYS A 89 -15.42 -11.81 -4.01
N PRO A 90 -15.35 -12.53 -5.15
CA PRO A 90 -16.45 -12.56 -6.14
C PRO A 90 -17.84 -12.86 -5.55
N LYS A 91 -17.89 -13.73 -4.54
CA LYS A 91 -19.13 -14.15 -3.86
C LYS A 91 -19.63 -13.20 -2.76
N HIS A 92 -18.83 -12.22 -2.35
CA HIS A 92 -19.27 -11.25 -1.33
C HIS A 92 -20.42 -10.40 -1.88
N GLN A 93 -21.30 -9.94 -1.00
CA GLN A 93 -22.38 -9.01 -1.33
C GLN A 93 -21.99 -7.63 -0.81
N PRO A 94 -21.52 -6.69 -1.66
CA PRO A 94 -20.89 -5.44 -1.21
C PRO A 94 -21.79 -4.64 -0.25
N TYR A 95 -23.10 -4.60 -0.52
CA TYR A 95 -24.07 -3.96 0.37
C TYR A 95 -24.03 -4.52 1.80
N LYS A 96 -23.99 -5.85 1.96
CA LYS A 96 -23.97 -6.49 3.28
C LYS A 96 -22.64 -6.26 3.99
N VAL A 97 -21.53 -6.33 3.26
CA VAL A 97 -20.21 -6.07 3.84
C VAL A 97 -20.10 -4.60 4.29
N GLY A 98 -20.60 -3.65 3.49
CA GLY A 98 -20.64 -2.24 3.87
C GLY A 98 -21.52 -1.97 5.10
N ARG A 99 -22.62 -2.72 5.28
CA ARG A 99 -23.45 -2.65 6.49
C ARG A 99 -22.75 -3.17 7.75
N GLN A 100 -21.70 -3.98 7.61
CA GLN A 100 -20.90 -4.52 8.70
C GLN A 100 -19.58 -3.73 8.89
N TRP A 101 -19.46 -2.56 8.25
CA TRP A 101 -18.19 -1.82 8.22
C TRP A 101 -17.71 -1.45 9.63
N THR A 102 -18.61 -0.95 10.48
CA THR A 102 -18.30 -0.61 11.87
C THR A 102 -17.75 -1.83 12.63
N GLU A 103 -18.37 -3.01 12.51
CA GLU A 103 -17.83 -4.23 13.14
C GLU A 103 -16.47 -4.65 12.58
N LEU A 104 -16.23 -4.46 11.28
CA LEU A 104 -14.94 -4.71 10.66
C LEU A 104 -13.87 -3.75 11.19
N LEU A 105 -14.18 -2.46 11.35
CA LEU A 105 -13.27 -1.47 11.91
C LEU A 105 -12.92 -1.78 13.36
N LEU A 106 -13.92 -2.10 14.20
CA LEU A 106 -13.67 -2.48 15.60
C LEU A 106 -12.71 -3.68 15.71
N ARG A 107 -12.82 -4.63 14.77
CA ARG A 107 -11.96 -5.82 14.72
C ARG A 107 -10.57 -5.54 14.15
N PHE A 108 -10.46 -4.70 13.12
CA PHE A 108 -9.26 -4.59 12.28
C PHE A 108 -8.59 -3.19 12.29
N SER A 109 -9.03 -2.28 13.17
CA SER A 109 -8.47 -0.94 13.34
C SER A 109 -8.23 -0.60 14.81
N ASP A 110 -7.18 0.17 15.07
CA ASP A 110 -6.85 0.76 16.37
C ASP A 110 -7.38 2.21 16.50
N ALA A 111 -8.26 2.62 15.58
CA ALA A 111 -8.86 3.95 15.60
C ALA A 111 -9.78 4.14 16.83
N PRO A 112 -9.87 5.38 17.37
CA PRO A 112 -10.83 5.72 18.40
C PRO A 112 -12.28 5.42 18.00
N ASP A 113 -13.13 5.08 18.97
CA ASP A 113 -14.55 4.75 18.74
C ASP A 113 -15.31 5.87 18.00
N ASP A 114 -14.99 7.14 18.28
CA ASP A 114 -15.58 8.29 17.59
C ASP A 114 -15.22 8.31 16.08
N ASP A 115 -13.98 7.99 15.74
CA ASP A 115 -13.52 7.91 14.35
C ASP A 115 -14.18 6.72 13.65
N VAL A 116 -14.27 5.56 14.34
CA VAL A 116 -14.93 4.35 13.83
C VAL A 116 -16.43 4.59 13.58
N ALA A 117 -17.11 5.35 14.43
CA ALA A 117 -18.54 5.64 14.29
C ALA A 117 -18.86 6.56 13.10
N MET A 118 -17.89 7.40 12.68
CA MET A 118 -18.05 8.37 11.59
C MET A 118 -17.49 7.88 10.25
N ASP A 119 -16.76 6.76 10.24
CA ASP A 119 -16.11 6.23 9.05
C ASP A 119 -17.09 5.42 8.19
N GLU A 120 -17.14 5.76 6.89
CA GLU A 120 -17.96 5.06 5.89
C GLU A 120 -17.08 4.58 4.73
N PRO A 121 -17.24 3.33 4.25
CA PRO A 121 -16.46 2.84 3.13
C PRO A 121 -17.04 3.32 1.81
N SER A 122 -16.15 3.67 0.89
CA SER A 122 -16.48 3.83 -0.53
C SER A 122 -16.28 2.51 -1.28
N LEU A 123 -17.18 2.20 -2.22
CA LEU A 123 -17.01 1.07 -3.14
C LEU A 123 -16.16 1.52 -4.33
N GLN A 124 -14.97 0.96 -4.47
CA GLN A 124 -14.00 1.36 -5.49
C GLN A 124 -13.69 0.25 -6.48
N PHE A 125 -13.44 0.62 -7.74
CA PHE A 125 -12.93 -0.26 -8.79
C PHE A 125 -11.42 -0.04 -8.95
N ARG A 126 -10.63 -1.00 -8.48
CA ARG A 126 -9.17 -0.88 -8.33
C ARG A 126 -8.46 -2.10 -8.85
N ARG A 127 -7.14 -2.00 -9.03
CA ARG A 127 -6.27 -3.11 -9.41
C ARG A 127 -6.51 -4.31 -8.49
N ASN A 128 -6.64 -5.48 -9.08
CA ASN A 128 -6.72 -6.73 -8.34
C ASN A 128 -5.32 -7.07 -7.78
N VAL A 129 -5.21 -7.23 -6.46
CA VAL A 129 -3.94 -7.58 -5.79
C VAL A 129 -3.34 -8.89 -6.34
N PHE A 130 -4.20 -9.78 -6.87
CA PHE A 130 -3.82 -11.06 -7.45
C PHE A 130 -3.55 -11.01 -8.96
N PHE A 131 -3.52 -9.82 -9.58
CA PHE A 131 -3.17 -9.70 -10.99
C PHE A 131 -1.64 -9.68 -11.16
N PRO A 132 -1.02 -10.63 -11.88
CA PRO A 132 0.43 -10.67 -12.01
C PRO A 132 1.00 -9.52 -12.84
N LYS A 133 2.07 -8.87 -12.37
CA LYS A 133 2.79 -7.82 -13.13
C LYS A 133 3.15 -8.28 -14.55
N ARG A 134 3.60 -9.53 -14.72
CA ARG A 134 3.90 -10.12 -16.05
C ARG A 134 2.73 -10.10 -17.04
N ARG A 135 1.48 -10.26 -16.55
CA ARG A 135 0.27 -10.22 -17.40
C ARG A 135 -0.10 -8.79 -17.70
N GLU A 136 0.09 -7.88 -16.74
CA GLU A 136 -0.12 -6.45 -16.92
C GLU A 136 0.76 -5.87 -18.03
N LEU A 137 2.00 -6.35 -18.18
CA LEU A 137 2.89 -5.97 -19.28
C LEU A 137 2.34 -6.33 -20.68
N GLN A 138 1.37 -7.24 -20.77
CA GLN A 138 0.76 -7.65 -22.04
C GLN A 138 -0.47 -6.80 -22.40
N ILE A 139 -0.86 -5.84 -21.54
CA ILE A 139 -2.01 -4.98 -21.78
C ILE A 139 -1.63 -3.88 -22.78
N HIS A 140 -2.44 -3.75 -23.82
CA HIS A 140 -2.32 -2.71 -24.84
C HIS A 140 -3.55 -1.80 -24.91
N ASP A 141 -4.65 -2.19 -24.26
CA ASP A 141 -5.89 -1.42 -24.23
C ASP A 141 -5.69 -0.11 -23.45
N GLU A 142 -6.02 1.01 -24.09
CA GLU A 142 -5.73 2.34 -23.55
C GLU A 142 -6.52 2.64 -22.28
N GLU A 143 -7.79 2.24 -22.18
CA GLU A 143 -8.62 2.50 -21.00
C GLU A 143 -8.19 1.65 -19.81
N VAL A 144 -7.84 0.38 -20.02
CA VAL A 144 -7.27 -0.46 -18.95
C VAL A 144 -5.95 0.13 -18.45
N LEU A 145 -5.08 0.58 -19.37
CA LEU A 145 -3.83 1.25 -18.99
C LEU A 145 -4.09 2.56 -18.25
N ARG A 146 -5.07 3.36 -18.67
CA ARG A 146 -5.46 4.61 -18.02
C ARG A 146 -5.90 4.37 -16.58
N LEU A 147 -6.76 3.38 -16.34
CA LEU A 147 -7.26 3.06 -14.99
C LEU A 147 -6.14 2.59 -14.05
N LEU A 148 -5.24 1.72 -14.53
CA LEU A 148 -4.05 1.31 -13.77
C LEU A 148 -3.13 2.51 -13.49
N TYR A 149 -2.92 3.37 -14.49
CA TYR A 149 -2.11 4.57 -14.40
C TYR A 149 -2.67 5.55 -13.36
N GLU A 150 -3.98 5.80 -13.36
CA GLU A 150 -4.64 6.70 -12.42
C GLU A 150 -4.45 6.22 -10.98
N GLU A 151 -4.61 4.92 -10.72
CA GLU A 151 -4.34 4.35 -9.40
C GLU A 151 -2.85 4.47 -9.00
N ALA A 152 -1.93 4.13 -9.91
CA ALA A 152 -0.51 4.26 -9.66
C ALA A 152 -0.11 5.72 -9.36
N LYS A 153 -0.65 6.67 -10.13
CA LYS A 153 -0.46 8.11 -9.96
C LYS A 153 -0.92 8.57 -8.58
N GLY A 154 -2.13 8.19 -8.17
CA GLY A 154 -2.64 8.51 -6.83
C GLY A 154 -1.73 7.99 -5.71
N ASN A 155 -1.24 6.75 -5.84
CA ASN A 155 -0.34 6.15 -4.85
C ASN A 155 1.03 6.86 -4.77
N VAL A 156 1.56 7.37 -5.88
CA VAL A 156 2.79 8.18 -5.90
C VAL A 156 2.54 9.56 -5.27
N LEU A 157 1.50 10.28 -5.70
CA LEU A 157 1.21 11.64 -5.22
C LEU A 157 0.92 11.69 -3.71
N THR A 158 0.23 10.67 -3.19
CA THR A 158 -0.03 10.52 -1.74
C THR A 158 1.17 10.02 -0.94
N ALA A 159 2.31 9.75 -1.61
CA ALA A 159 3.49 9.12 -1.04
C ALA A 159 3.18 7.77 -0.36
N ARG A 160 2.16 7.06 -0.84
CA ARG A 160 1.91 5.65 -0.50
C ARG A 160 2.97 4.76 -1.14
N TYR A 161 3.50 5.17 -2.28
CA TYR A 161 4.67 4.62 -2.94
C TYR A 161 5.91 5.44 -2.59
N PRO A 162 6.79 4.94 -1.70
CA PRO A 162 8.12 5.50 -1.45
C PRO A 162 8.95 5.64 -2.72
N CYS A 163 9.13 6.85 -3.22
CA CYS A 163 9.98 7.12 -4.38
C CYS A 163 11.06 8.12 -4.01
N ASP A 164 12.26 7.94 -4.55
CA ASP A 164 13.29 8.95 -4.50
C ASP A 164 12.87 10.17 -5.33
N VAL A 165 13.53 11.30 -5.12
CA VAL A 165 13.17 12.58 -5.75
C VAL A 165 13.23 12.47 -7.27
N GLU A 166 14.29 11.85 -7.78
CA GLU A 166 14.52 11.65 -9.21
C GLU A 166 13.42 10.80 -9.86
N ASP A 167 12.97 9.74 -9.18
CA ASP A 167 11.87 8.91 -9.66
C ASP A 167 10.54 9.66 -9.66
N CYS A 168 10.29 10.49 -8.62
CA CYS A 168 9.12 11.36 -8.58
C CYS A 168 9.11 12.36 -9.75
N GLU A 169 10.26 12.94 -10.09
CA GLU A 169 10.40 13.88 -11.20
C GLU A 169 10.18 13.20 -12.56
N VAL A 170 10.68 11.98 -12.77
CA VAL A 170 10.45 11.20 -13.99
C VAL A 170 8.97 10.83 -14.13
N LEU A 171 8.35 10.33 -13.06
CA LEU A 171 6.93 9.99 -13.05
C LEU A 171 6.07 11.24 -13.26
N GLY A 172 6.36 12.33 -12.55
CA GLY A 172 5.65 13.61 -12.71
C GLY A 172 5.79 14.20 -14.12
N ALA A 173 6.93 14.02 -14.78
CA ALA A 173 7.14 14.45 -16.15
C ALA A 173 6.24 13.71 -17.15
N LEU A 174 5.97 12.42 -16.91
CA LEU A 174 4.99 11.66 -17.70
C LEU A 174 3.57 12.14 -17.43
N VAL A 175 3.22 12.49 -16.19
CA VAL A 175 1.92 13.12 -15.88
C VAL A 175 1.78 14.46 -16.61
N CYS A 176 2.84 15.28 -16.64
CA CYS A 176 2.87 16.52 -17.41
C CYS A 176 2.62 16.25 -18.90
N ARG A 177 3.27 15.23 -19.48
CA ARG A 177 3.10 14.86 -20.89
C ARG A 177 1.68 14.42 -21.23
N VAL A 178 1.01 13.72 -20.29
CA VAL A 178 -0.39 13.30 -20.42
C VAL A 178 -1.34 14.50 -20.32
N GLN A 179 -1.16 15.37 -19.32
CA GLN A 179 -2.12 16.45 -19.04
C GLN A 179 -1.89 17.74 -19.87
N LEU A 180 -0.65 18.03 -20.23
CA LEU A 180 -0.23 19.28 -20.88
C LEU A 180 0.22 19.09 -22.34
N GLY A 181 0.34 17.84 -22.81
CA GLY A 181 0.85 17.52 -24.14
C GLY A 181 2.39 17.57 -24.22
N PRO A 182 2.99 17.65 -25.42
CA PRO A 182 4.44 17.79 -25.58
C PRO A 182 4.97 19.09 -24.97
N TYR A 183 6.20 19.07 -24.44
CA TYR A 183 6.85 20.29 -23.97
C TYR A 183 7.10 21.28 -25.12
N GLN A 184 6.58 22.50 -24.99
CA GLN A 184 6.81 23.60 -25.92
C GLN A 184 7.59 24.74 -25.25
N PRO A 185 8.83 25.06 -25.71
CA PRO A 185 9.65 26.11 -25.11
C PRO A 185 9.02 27.51 -25.11
N SER A 186 8.07 27.77 -26.01
CA SER A 186 7.41 29.07 -26.21
C SER A 186 6.10 29.24 -25.43
N GLN A 187 5.63 28.23 -24.70
CA GLN A 187 4.43 28.32 -23.86
C GLN A 187 4.76 28.87 -22.46
N PRO A 188 3.80 29.45 -21.73
CA PRO A 188 3.92 29.69 -20.29
C PRO A 188 3.91 28.38 -19.46
N ALA A 189 4.46 27.28 -20.00
CA ALA A 189 4.49 25.97 -19.40
C ALA A 189 5.07 25.99 -17.98
N ALA A 190 6.05 26.86 -17.72
CA ALA A 190 6.60 27.03 -16.37
C ALA A 190 5.58 27.62 -15.37
N CYS A 191 4.74 28.57 -15.80
CA CYS A 191 3.70 29.14 -14.94
C CYS A 191 2.58 28.12 -14.68
N THR A 192 2.10 27.44 -15.72
CA THR A 192 1.06 26.40 -15.60
C THR A 192 1.52 25.20 -14.77
N LEU A 193 2.77 24.74 -14.97
CA LEU A 193 3.38 23.68 -14.18
C LEU A 193 3.40 24.04 -12.68
N ARG A 194 3.78 25.28 -12.39
CA ARG A 194 3.91 25.79 -11.02
C ARG A 194 2.58 25.92 -10.30
N GLU A 195 1.50 26.22 -11.02
CA GLU A 195 0.15 26.31 -10.46
C GLU A 195 -0.45 24.93 -10.13
N LYS A 196 0.00 23.87 -10.80
CA LYS A 196 -0.53 22.50 -10.66
C LYS A 196 0.51 21.51 -10.12
N LEU A 197 1.52 22.00 -9.40
CA LEU A 197 2.68 21.18 -9.02
C LEU A 197 2.31 19.96 -8.17
N ASP A 198 1.28 20.09 -7.33
CA ASP A 198 0.69 19.04 -6.49
C ASP A 198 -0.04 17.95 -7.28
N SER A 199 -0.44 18.23 -8.53
CA SER A 199 -0.97 17.21 -9.44
C SER A 199 0.11 16.37 -10.13
N PHE A 200 1.39 16.79 -10.02
CA PHE A 200 2.52 16.15 -10.69
C PHE A 200 3.54 15.54 -9.73
N LEU A 201 3.68 16.10 -8.53
CA LEU A 201 4.64 15.66 -7.52
C LEU A 201 3.99 15.44 -6.15
N PRO A 202 4.55 14.55 -5.32
CA PRO A 202 4.13 14.40 -3.95
C PRO A 202 4.25 15.71 -3.14
N ALA A 203 3.32 15.93 -2.21
CA ALA A 203 3.20 17.17 -1.45
C ALA A 203 4.49 17.60 -0.71
N HIS A 204 5.36 16.67 -0.34
CA HIS A 204 6.63 16.98 0.32
C HIS A 204 7.67 17.62 -0.63
N LEU A 205 7.56 17.39 -1.94
CA LEU A 205 8.41 17.99 -2.98
C LEU A 205 7.87 19.31 -3.54
N CYS A 206 6.57 19.58 -3.34
CA CYS A 206 5.94 20.83 -3.75
C CYS A 206 6.31 22.01 -2.83
N LYS A 207 6.82 21.74 -1.62
CA LYS A 207 7.10 22.78 -0.62
C LYS A 207 8.24 23.69 -1.08
N ARG A 208 7.95 24.99 -1.16
CA ARG A 208 8.99 26.03 -1.23
C ARG A 208 9.72 26.09 0.10
N GLY A 209 11.03 26.27 0.07
CA GLY A 209 11.81 26.55 1.27
C GLY A 209 11.31 27.83 1.96
N HIS A 210 10.42 27.68 2.94
CA HIS A 210 9.93 28.78 3.76
C HIS A 210 10.99 29.15 4.80
N GLY A 211 12.07 29.78 4.34
CA GLY A 211 12.85 30.62 5.23
C GLY A 211 12.01 31.85 5.58
N LEU A 212 11.72 32.05 6.87
CA LEU A 212 11.00 33.23 7.42
C LEU A 212 11.61 34.60 7.01
N PHE A 213 12.76 34.62 6.34
CA PHE A 213 13.45 35.81 5.85
C PHE A 213 13.43 35.99 4.31
N ALA A 214 12.78 35.09 3.56
CA ALA A 214 12.75 35.20 2.09
C ALA A 214 11.89 36.36 1.58
N ALA A 215 10.80 36.70 2.29
CA ALA A 215 9.93 37.83 1.96
C ALA A 215 10.60 39.20 2.15
N LEU A 216 11.64 39.29 2.99
CA LEU A 216 12.31 40.56 3.31
C LEU A 216 13.42 40.96 2.32
N ARG A 217 13.78 40.11 1.35
CA ARG A 217 14.90 40.36 0.44
C ARG A 217 14.54 40.78 -0.99
N GLY A 218 13.26 40.95 -1.32
CA GLY A 218 12.84 41.43 -2.64
C GLY A 218 13.34 40.62 -3.85
N ARG A 219 13.93 39.44 -3.62
CA ARG A 219 14.38 38.52 -4.66
C ARG A 219 13.26 37.52 -4.88
N GLY A 220 12.79 37.45 -6.13
CA GLY A 220 11.69 36.57 -6.55
C GLY A 220 11.83 35.16 -5.99
N ALA A 221 10.68 34.54 -5.69
CA ALA A 221 10.60 33.19 -5.17
C ALA A 221 11.43 32.23 -6.05
N LYS A 222 12.49 31.64 -5.47
CA LYS A 222 13.23 30.58 -6.16
C LYS A 222 12.29 29.38 -6.37
N PRO A 223 12.36 28.71 -7.53
CA PRO A 223 11.58 27.49 -7.74
C PRO A 223 11.87 26.47 -6.64
N GLY A 224 10.86 25.71 -6.24
CA GLY A 224 11.05 24.59 -5.31
C GLY A 224 12.05 23.60 -5.89
N THR A 225 12.77 22.83 -5.06
CA THR A 225 13.77 21.86 -5.54
C THR A 225 13.18 20.89 -6.56
N GLY A 226 11.95 20.41 -6.33
CA GLY A 226 11.25 19.52 -7.27
C GLY A 226 10.70 20.19 -8.54
N GLU A 227 10.42 21.50 -8.52
CA GLU A 227 9.86 22.22 -9.69
C GLU A 227 10.85 22.24 -10.86
N GLN A 228 12.12 22.53 -10.56
CA GLN A 228 13.16 22.62 -11.58
C GLN A 228 13.53 21.24 -12.14
N GLY A 229 13.61 20.23 -11.28
CA GLY A 229 13.91 18.85 -11.69
C GLY A 229 12.77 18.26 -12.52
N LEU A 230 11.51 18.46 -12.11
CA LEU A 230 10.33 18.10 -12.90
C LEU A 230 10.33 18.75 -14.29
N LEU A 231 10.60 20.06 -14.37
CA LEU A 231 10.66 20.76 -15.65
C LEU A 231 11.78 20.20 -16.54
N ASN A 232 12.94 19.86 -15.96
CA ASN A 232 14.03 19.24 -16.70
C ASN A 232 13.68 17.84 -17.19
N ALA A 233 13.00 17.03 -16.38
CA ALA A 233 12.53 15.71 -16.74
C ALA A 233 11.45 15.78 -17.84
N TYR A 234 10.50 16.73 -17.73
CA TYR A 234 9.45 16.93 -18.73
C TYR A 234 10.00 17.30 -20.12
N ARG A 235 11.06 18.11 -20.19
CA ARG A 235 11.78 18.39 -21.46
C ARG A 235 12.40 17.16 -22.09
N GLN A 236 12.71 16.13 -21.30
CA GLN A 236 13.39 14.92 -21.76
C GLN A 236 12.43 13.81 -22.17
N VAL A 237 11.13 13.94 -21.90
CA VAL A 237 10.12 12.97 -22.32
C VAL A 237 10.10 12.93 -23.85
N LYS A 238 10.64 11.85 -24.42
CA LYS A 238 10.76 11.67 -25.87
C LYS A 238 9.39 11.45 -26.49
N GLU A 239 9.18 12.04 -27.66
CA GLU A 239 8.10 11.61 -28.54
C GLU A 239 8.39 10.18 -29.03
N ALA A 240 7.39 9.31 -28.97
CA ALA A 240 7.49 8.00 -29.59
C ALA A 240 7.50 8.20 -31.11
N VAL A 241 8.70 8.29 -31.71
CA VAL A 241 8.86 8.34 -33.15
C VAL A 241 8.49 6.96 -33.69
N SER A 242 7.27 6.82 -34.20
CA SER A 242 6.89 5.61 -34.92
C SER A 242 7.66 5.55 -36.22
N SER A 243 8.54 4.56 -36.34
CA SER A 243 9.11 4.11 -37.61
C SER A 243 7.99 3.52 -38.48
N GLY A 244 7.42 4.32 -39.38
CA GLY A 244 6.52 3.86 -40.45
C GLY A 244 5.26 4.70 -40.67
N ASP A 245 5.27 5.50 -41.73
CA ASP A 245 4.18 5.97 -42.62
C ASP A 245 2.75 6.25 -42.12
N SER A 246 2.53 6.47 -40.83
CA SER A 246 1.33 7.17 -40.37
C SER A 246 1.68 8.10 -39.20
N PRO A 247 1.32 9.39 -39.27
CA PRO A 247 1.52 10.34 -38.17
C PRO A 247 0.45 10.09 -37.12
N ARG A 248 0.53 8.97 -36.41
CA ARG A 248 -0.15 8.81 -35.13
C ARG A 248 0.74 9.48 -34.09
N GLU A 249 0.30 10.61 -33.58
CA GLU A 249 0.77 11.16 -32.30
C GLU A 249 0.96 10.00 -31.32
N ALA A 250 2.03 10.03 -30.51
CA ALA A 250 2.23 9.03 -29.47
C ALA A 250 0.95 8.92 -28.63
N THR A 251 0.22 7.80 -28.78
CA THR A 251 -1.09 7.58 -28.15
C THR A 251 -0.97 7.74 -26.65
N LEU A 252 -1.99 8.26 -25.96
CA LEU A 252 -1.96 8.40 -24.49
C LEU A 252 -1.58 7.08 -23.80
N GLY A 253 -2.02 5.95 -24.38
CA GLY A 253 -1.63 4.60 -23.96
C GLY A 253 -0.11 4.35 -23.83
N SER A 254 0.74 4.94 -24.68
CA SER A 254 2.20 4.75 -24.57
C SER A 254 2.77 5.45 -23.34
N HIS A 255 2.22 6.59 -22.95
CA HIS A 255 2.63 7.34 -21.78
C HIS A 255 2.12 6.69 -20.48
N TYR A 256 0.87 6.20 -20.48
CA TYR A 256 0.36 5.37 -19.38
C TYR A 256 1.24 4.15 -19.17
N ARG A 257 1.58 3.45 -20.26
CA ARG A 257 2.47 2.28 -20.21
C ARG A 257 3.87 2.65 -19.70
N ALA A 258 4.45 3.76 -20.14
CA ALA A 258 5.76 4.21 -19.65
C ALA A 258 5.74 4.52 -18.14
N TYR A 259 4.66 5.14 -17.65
CA TYR A 259 4.46 5.41 -16.23
C TYR A 259 4.37 4.11 -15.44
N LEU A 260 3.51 3.19 -15.90
CA LEU A 260 3.33 1.88 -15.27
C LEU A 260 4.63 1.07 -15.27
N LEU A 261 5.39 1.04 -16.37
CA LEU A 261 6.69 0.37 -16.44
C LEU A 261 7.65 0.88 -15.38
N LYS A 262 7.70 2.21 -15.16
CA LYS A 262 8.51 2.80 -14.10
C LYS A 262 8.00 2.40 -12.71
N CYS A 263 6.68 2.36 -12.51
CA CYS A 263 6.09 1.85 -11.27
C CYS A 263 6.34 0.35 -11.03
N HIS A 264 6.46 -0.49 -12.07
CA HIS A 264 6.77 -1.91 -11.92
C HIS A 264 8.14 -2.18 -11.29
N GLU A 265 9.09 -1.24 -11.43
CA GLU A 265 10.39 -1.28 -10.75
C GLU A 265 10.24 -1.16 -9.22
N LEU A 266 9.12 -0.64 -8.73
CA LEU A 266 8.83 -0.49 -7.31
C LEU A 266 8.35 -1.84 -6.73
N PRO A 267 9.02 -2.39 -5.71
CA PRO A 267 8.64 -3.69 -5.13
C PRO A 267 7.23 -3.73 -4.55
N PHE A 268 6.73 -2.59 -4.07
CA PHE A 268 5.40 -2.44 -3.47
C PHE A 268 4.31 -2.02 -4.46
N TYR A 269 4.61 -1.94 -5.77
CA TYR A 269 3.60 -1.66 -6.78
C TYR A 269 2.54 -2.77 -6.84
N GLY A 270 1.26 -2.37 -6.81
CA GLY A 270 0.13 -3.29 -6.84
C GLY A 270 -0.11 -4.10 -5.56
N CYS A 271 0.52 -3.74 -4.44
CA CYS A 271 0.27 -4.36 -3.15
C CYS A 271 -1.07 -3.95 -2.52
N ALA A 272 -1.65 -4.83 -1.70
CA ALA A 272 -2.55 -4.41 -0.63
C ALA A 272 -1.72 -3.84 0.53
N PHE A 273 -2.21 -2.79 1.19
CA PHE A 273 -1.48 -2.16 2.30
C PHE A 273 -2.26 -2.27 3.60
N PHE A 274 -1.54 -2.58 4.67
CA PHE A 274 -2.06 -2.77 6.02
C PHE A 274 -1.34 -1.85 6.99
N HIS A 275 -2.03 -1.47 8.05
CA HIS A 275 -1.47 -0.66 9.13
C HIS A 275 -0.81 -1.56 10.18
N GLY A 276 0.33 -1.13 10.71
CA GLY A 276 0.94 -1.80 11.84
C GLY A 276 2.00 -0.94 12.54
N GLU A 277 2.59 -1.49 13.57
CA GLU A 277 3.68 -0.87 14.30
C GLU A 277 4.82 -1.87 14.53
N ILE A 278 6.06 -1.36 14.64
CA ILE A 278 7.22 -2.15 15.04
C ILE A 278 7.99 -1.46 16.15
N ASP A 279 8.70 -2.25 16.95
CA ASP A 279 9.57 -1.73 18.00
C ASP A 279 10.73 -0.93 17.39
N LYS A 280 10.99 0.27 17.92
CA LYS A 280 12.14 1.09 17.53
C LYS A 280 13.44 0.40 18.00
N PRO A 281 14.51 0.43 17.19
CA PRO A 281 15.81 -0.04 17.64
C PRO A 281 16.25 0.81 18.85
N ALA A 282 16.91 0.18 19.82
CA ALA A 282 17.38 0.88 21.01
C ALA A 282 18.45 1.93 20.64
N GLN A 283 18.08 3.21 20.58
CA GLN A 283 19.00 4.32 20.32
C GLN A 283 19.26 5.16 21.58
N GLY A 284 20.55 5.43 21.85
CA GLY A 284 21.00 6.36 22.89
C GLY A 284 21.07 5.79 24.32
N PHE A 285 21.69 6.55 25.22
CA PHE A 285 21.97 6.18 26.63
C PHE A 285 20.71 5.95 27.48
N LEU A 286 19.56 6.46 27.03
CA LEU A 286 18.29 6.40 27.78
C LEU A 286 17.40 5.21 27.38
N HIS A 287 17.76 4.43 26.35
CA HIS A 287 16.97 3.30 25.85
C HIS A 287 15.45 3.59 25.87
N ARG A 288 15.02 4.75 25.36
CA ARG A 288 13.59 5.05 25.30
C ARG A 288 12.97 4.13 24.26
N GLY A 289 12.47 3.00 24.74
CA GLY A 289 11.63 2.08 23.99
C GLY A 289 10.41 2.82 23.46
N GLY A 290 9.89 2.34 22.35
CA GLY A 290 8.69 2.88 21.75
C GLY A 290 8.46 2.24 20.40
N ARG A 291 7.25 2.38 19.89
CA ARG A 291 6.87 1.87 18.58
C ARG A 291 6.99 2.96 17.53
N LYS A 292 7.12 2.52 16.28
CA LYS A 292 6.95 3.35 15.09
C LYS A 292 5.89 2.73 14.19
N SER A 293 5.04 3.58 13.65
CA SER A 293 4.03 3.17 12.67
C SER A 293 4.69 2.78 11.36
N VAL A 294 4.25 1.66 10.82
CA VAL A 294 4.67 1.12 9.53
C VAL A 294 3.46 0.76 8.70
N THR A 295 3.67 0.72 7.39
CA THR A 295 2.72 0.17 6.45
C THR A 295 3.28 -1.14 5.92
N VAL A 296 2.51 -2.21 5.99
CA VAL A 296 2.87 -3.53 5.46
C VAL A 296 2.22 -3.69 4.11
N ALA A 297 3.01 -3.84 3.06
CA ALA A 297 2.55 -3.99 1.68
C ALA A 297 2.75 -5.44 1.21
N ILE A 298 1.68 -6.09 0.76
CA ILE A 298 1.67 -7.51 0.39
C ILE A 298 1.12 -7.65 -1.03
N SER A 299 1.83 -8.39 -1.89
CA SER A 299 1.41 -8.72 -3.26
C SER A 299 1.71 -10.19 -3.58
N LEU A 300 1.64 -10.56 -4.86
CA LEU A 300 2.10 -11.87 -5.34
C LEU A 300 3.62 -12.07 -5.27
N GLU A 301 4.40 -11.01 -5.10
CA GLU A 301 5.87 -11.10 -5.07
C GLU A 301 6.40 -11.34 -3.66
N GLY A 302 5.76 -10.75 -2.65
CA GLY A 302 6.23 -10.86 -1.28
C GLY A 302 5.64 -9.82 -0.33
N VAL A 303 6.37 -9.57 0.75
CA VAL A 303 5.99 -8.67 1.85
C VAL A 303 7.01 -7.55 1.97
N HIS A 304 6.54 -6.32 2.09
CA HIS A 304 7.36 -5.13 2.29
C HIS A 304 6.89 -4.36 3.52
N VAL A 305 7.85 -3.89 4.33
CA VAL A 305 7.57 -3.04 5.49
C VAL A 305 8.10 -1.65 5.20
N ILE A 306 7.22 -0.66 5.26
CA ILE A 306 7.51 0.74 4.89
C ILE A 306 7.34 1.62 6.13
N ASP A 307 8.28 2.52 6.37
CA ASP A 307 8.15 3.52 7.44
C ASP A 307 7.05 4.53 7.07
N SER A 308 5.94 4.57 7.82
CA SER A 308 4.78 5.39 7.45
C SER A 308 5.05 6.89 7.52
N ARG A 309 6.03 7.32 8.33
CA ARG A 309 6.40 8.72 8.50
C ARG A 309 7.48 9.13 7.52
N GLU A 310 8.58 8.37 7.49
CA GLU A 310 9.76 8.70 6.70
C GLU A 310 9.65 8.23 5.24
N LYS A 311 8.56 7.52 4.88
CA LYS A 311 8.23 7.08 3.52
C LYS A 311 9.40 6.38 2.81
N HIS A 312 10.05 5.43 3.49
CA HIS A 312 11.07 4.58 2.89
C HIS A 312 10.87 3.11 3.26
N VAL A 313 11.33 2.22 2.38
CA VAL A 313 11.27 0.77 2.61
C VAL A 313 12.29 0.38 3.69
N LEU A 314 11.81 -0.34 4.71
CA LEU A 314 12.62 -0.86 5.80
C LEU A 314 13.07 -2.31 5.55
N LEU A 315 12.16 -3.09 4.95
CA LEU A 315 12.33 -4.52 4.68
C LEU A 315 11.53 -4.88 3.43
N GLY A 316 12.10 -5.71 2.56
CA GLY A 316 11.40 -6.35 1.45
C GLY A 316 11.82 -7.81 1.39
N LEU A 317 10.85 -8.72 1.40
CA LEU A 317 11.06 -10.16 1.43
C LEU A 317 10.19 -10.84 0.38
N GLY A 318 10.81 -11.57 -0.53
CA GLY A 318 10.11 -12.54 -1.38
C GLY A 318 9.56 -13.70 -0.55
N PHE A 319 8.54 -14.40 -1.04
CA PHE A 319 7.98 -15.54 -0.29
C PHE A 319 8.96 -16.70 -0.07
N GLN A 320 10.03 -16.77 -0.86
CA GLN A 320 11.10 -17.76 -0.67
C GLN A 320 12.09 -17.36 0.45
N GLU A 321 12.06 -16.09 0.88
CA GLU A 321 12.99 -15.48 1.83
C GLU A 321 12.41 -15.35 3.24
N LEU A 322 11.14 -15.73 3.43
CA LEU A 322 10.43 -15.52 4.68
C LEU A 322 9.70 -16.78 5.17
N SER A 323 9.59 -16.89 6.48
CA SER A 323 8.55 -17.66 7.17
C SER A 323 7.71 -16.70 8.01
N TRP A 324 6.42 -16.99 8.15
CA TRP A 324 5.53 -16.12 8.91
C TRP A 324 4.63 -16.93 9.83
N ASP A 325 4.19 -16.25 10.89
CA ASP A 325 3.11 -16.73 11.74
C ASP A 325 2.32 -15.53 12.26
N HIS A 326 1.10 -15.75 12.75
CA HIS A 326 0.35 -14.71 13.44
C HIS A 326 -0.13 -15.21 14.79
N THR A 327 -0.11 -14.31 15.77
CA THR A 327 -0.65 -14.57 17.10
C THR A 327 -1.76 -13.58 17.38
N SER A 328 -2.95 -14.07 17.73
CA SER A 328 -4.10 -13.25 18.13
C SER A 328 -4.65 -13.74 19.47
N PRO A 329 -3.90 -13.55 20.57
CA PRO A 329 -4.37 -13.93 21.90
C PRO A 329 -5.53 -13.03 22.36
N GLU A 330 -6.39 -13.52 23.26
CA GLU A 330 -7.53 -12.76 23.79
C GLU A 330 -7.10 -11.54 24.62
N GLU A 331 -5.92 -11.59 25.26
CA GLU A 331 -5.44 -10.56 26.19
C GLU A 331 -4.25 -9.74 25.65
N GLU A 332 -3.56 -10.18 24.59
CA GLU A 332 -2.45 -9.41 24.00
C GLU A 332 -2.81 -8.88 22.61
N GLU A 333 -2.08 -7.85 22.18
CA GLU A 333 -2.25 -7.27 20.85
C GLU A 333 -1.92 -8.29 19.75
N PRO A 334 -2.75 -8.37 18.69
CA PRO A 334 -2.45 -9.24 17.55
C PRO A 334 -1.15 -8.84 16.86
N VAL A 335 -0.39 -9.85 16.46
CA VAL A 335 0.96 -9.69 15.91
C VAL A 335 1.15 -10.57 14.69
N LEU A 336 1.78 -10.00 13.66
CA LEU A 336 2.38 -10.74 12.56
C LEU A 336 3.89 -10.90 12.83
N TRP A 337 4.36 -12.14 12.78
CA TRP A 337 5.76 -12.50 12.91
C TRP A 337 6.35 -12.76 11.53
N LEU A 338 7.48 -12.14 11.22
CA LEU A 338 8.25 -12.40 10.00
C LEU A 338 9.64 -12.90 10.39
N GLU A 339 9.95 -14.15 10.04
CA GLU A 339 11.26 -14.76 10.16
C GLU A 339 11.97 -14.71 8.80
N PHE A 340 13.23 -14.26 8.79
CA PHE A 340 14.06 -14.20 7.59
C PHE A 340 15.54 -14.35 7.94
N ASP A 341 16.36 -14.67 6.94
CA ASP A 341 17.82 -14.78 7.12
C ASP A 341 18.45 -13.40 7.38
N GLY A 342 19.45 -13.36 8.25
CA GLY A 342 20.26 -12.18 8.47
C GLY A 342 21.67 -12.48 8.93
N ASP A 343 22.42 -11.41 9.19
CA ASP A 343 23.77 -11.48 9.72
C ASP A 343 23.85 -10.74 11.07
N SER A 344 24.66 -11.25 11.98
CA SER A 344 25.01 -10.62 13.25
C SER A 344 26.49 -10.83 13.52
N GLU A 345 27.28 -9.76 13.46
CA GLU A 345 28.76 -9.79 13.61
C GLU A 345 29.47 -10.77 12.65
N GLY A 346 29.00 -10.91 11.40
CA GLY A 346 29.57 -11.82 10.41
C GLY A 346 29.15 -13.29 10.57
N MET A 347 28.24 -13.57 11.51
CA MET A 347 27.65 -14.89 11.71
C MET A 347 26.22 -14.90 11.15
N PRO A 348 25.85 -15.91 10.35
CA PRO A 348 24.49 -16.04 9.85
C PRO A 348 23.52 -16.39 10.99
N VAL A 349 22.46 -15.61 11.14
CA VAL A 349 21.41 -15.76 12.15
C VAL A 349 20.04 -15.72 11.48
N ASN A 350 19.03 -16.27 12.15
CA ASN A 350 17.63 -15.99 11.81
C ASN A 350 17.20 -14.73 12.55
N LYS A 351 16.53 -13.84 11.84
CA LYS A 351 15.96 -12.60 12.37
C LYS A 351 14.46 -12.73 12.42
N LEU A 352 13.89 -12.40 13.57
CA LEU A 352 12.44 -12.36 13.77
C LEU A 352 11.99 -10.92 13.99
N LEU A 353 11.17 -10.41 13.09
CA LEU A 353 10.50 -9.12 13.19
C LEU A 353 9.09 -9.30 13.75
N ARG A 354 8.76 -8.47 14.74
CA ARG A 354 7.43 -8.39 15.35
C ARG A 354 6.69 -7.18 14.80
N ILE A 355 5.53 -7.41 14.17
CA ILE A 355 4.65 -6.35 13.68
C ILE A 355 3.33 -6.40 14.47
N TYR A 356 3.07 -5.38 15.27
CA TYR A 356 1.83 -5.23 16.02
C TYR A 356 0.75 -4.68 15.08
N SER A 357 -0.39 -5.37 14.96
CA SER A 357 -1.49 -4.93 14.13
C SER A 357 -2.72 -5.80 14.34
N LYS A 358 -3.89 -5.19 14.57
CA LYS A 358 -5.17 -5.89 14.52
C LYS A 358 -5.47 -6.55 13.16
N GLN A 359 -4.75 -6.17 12.11
CA GLN A 359 -4.88 -6.73 10.75
C GLN A 359 -4.02 -7.98 10.53
N ALA A 360 -3.34 -8.50 11.55
CA ALA A 360 -2.41 -9.63 11.44
C ALA A 360 -3.04 -10.89 10.80
N GLU A 361 -4.29 -11.22 11.14
CA GLU A 361 -5.02 -12.33 10.53
C GLU A 361 -5.25 -12.12 9.03
N LEU A 362 -5.63 -10.90 8.63
CA LEU A 362 -5.84 -10.53 7.22
C LEU A 362 -4.53 -10.61 6.43
N MET A 363 -3.43 -10.12 7.02
CA MET A 363 -2.10 -10.19 6.43
C MET A 363 -1.65 -11.65 6.27
N SER A 364 -1.81 -12.47 7.31
CA SER A 364 -1.43 -13.90 7.29
C SER A 364 -2.20 -14.68 6.23
N GLY A 365 -3.53 -14.50 6.15
CA GLY A 365 -4.36 -15.14 5.14
C GLY A 365 -4.06 -14.67 3.72
N LEU A 366 -3.67 -13.41 3.52
CA LEU A 366 -3.24 -12.91 2.21
C LEU A 366 -1.90 -13.51 1.78
N ILE A 367 -0.93 -13.60 2.68
CA ILE A 367 0.37 -14.24 2.40
C ILE A 367 0.16 -15.70 2.00
N GLU A 368 -0.63 -16.46 2.78
CA GLU A 368 -0.95 -17.86 2.50
C GLU A 368 -1.57 -18.02 1.10
N TYR A 369 -2.60 -17.23 0.79
CA TYR A 369 -3.27 -17.29 -0.50
C TYR A 369 -2.36 -16.90 -1.68
N CYS A 370 -1.49 -15.89 -1.52
CA CYS A 370 -0.53 -15.52 -2.55
C CYS A 370 0.45 -16.66 -2.86
N ILE A 371 0.91 -17.39 -1.84
CA ILE A 371 1.82 -18.53 -2.01
C ILE A 371 1.11 -19.69 -2.71
N GLU A 372 -0.10 -20.03 -2.28
CA GLU A 372 -0.91 -21.07 -2.93
C GLU A 372 -1.17 -20.76 -4.41
N LEU A 373 -1.51 -19.50 -4.73
CA LEU A 373 -1.78 -19.08 -6.10
C LEU A 373 -0.52 -19.17 -6.98
N ASN A 374 0.65 -18.80 -6.45
CA ASN A 374 1.92 -18.92 -7.16
C ASN A 374 2.28 -20.38 -7.45
N GLN A 375 2.08 -21.29 -6.49
CA GLN A 375 2.34 -22.72 -6.67
C GLN A 375 1.40 -23.36 -7.69
N ALA A 376 0.12 -22.95 -7.72
CA ALA A 376 -0.84 -23.43 -8.72
C ALA A 376 -0.55 -22.90 -10.14
N SER A 377 0.22 -21.81 -10.24
CA SER A 377 0.56 -21.16 -11.50
C SER A 377 1.86 -21.68 -12.13
N GLU A 378 2.72 -22.35 -11.37
CA GLU A 378 3.91 -23.01 -11.94
C GLU A 378 3.52 -24.31 -12.64
N PRO A 379 3.90 -24.52 -13.91
CA PRO A 379 3.70 -25.80 -14.57
C PRO A 379 4.54 -26.85 -13.84
N ALA A 380 3.89 -27.87 -13.27
CA ALA A 380 4.56 -29.01 -12.68
C ALA A 380 5.58 -29.56 -13.69
N ALA A 381 6.87 -29.43 -13.37
CA ALA A 381 7.93 -30.04 -14.16
C ALA A 381 7.63 -31.55 -14.26
N ALA A 382 7.41 -32.05 -15.47
CA ALA A 382 7.17 -33.45 -15.71
C ALA A 382 8.37 -34.26 -15.15
N PRO A 383 8.15 -35.22 -14.24
CA PRO A 383 9.23 -36.09 -13.84
C PRO A 383 9.53 -37.04 -15.00
N GLU A 384 10.69 -36.85 -15.63
CA GLU A 384 11.27 -37.85 -16.52
C GLU A 384 11.56 -39.13 -15.73
N GLY A 385 10.98 -40.24 -16.21
CA GLY A 385 11.50 -41.59 -16.02
C GLY A 385 11.29 -42.26 -14.66
N MET A 386 10.22 -43.06 -14.54
CA MET A 386 10.34 -44.52 -14.39
C MET A 386 8.94 -45.15 -14.35
N SER A 387 8.74 -46.16 -15.19
CA SER A 387 7.57 -47.03 -15.23
C SER A 387 7.35 -47.80 -13.93
N GLY A 388 6.10 -47.92 -13.48
CA GLY A 388 5.64 -49.12 -12.76
C GLY A 388 4.68 -48.90 -11.57
N ALA A 389 3.57 -49.65 -11.63
CA ALA A 389 2.63 -49.99 -10.56
C ALA A 389 1.54 -48.97 -10.16
N ARG A 390 0.30 -49.30 -10.59
CA ARG A 390 -0.95 -48.80 -10.03
C ARG A 390 -1.04 -49.20 -8.55
N SER A 391 -1.26 -48.23 -7.66
CA SER A 391 -1.65 -48.46 -6.27
C SER A 391 -2.89 -47.65 -5.91
N ALA A 392 -3.74 -48.25 -5.09
CA ALA A 392 -5.10 -47.86 -4.70
C ALA A 392 -5.14 -46.55 -3.85
N PRO A 393 -6.32 -45.92 -3.64
CA PRO A 393 -6.37 -44.60 -3.00
C PRO A 393 -6.05 -44.73 -1.51
N GLY A 394 -4.86 -44.25 -1.14
CA GLY A 394 -4.45 -44.08 0.25
C GLY A 394 -5.13 -42.87 0.91
N PRO A 395 -5.14 -42.80 2.24
CA PRO A 395 -5.79 -41.73 2.99
C PRO A 395 -5.18 -40.37 2.65
N SER A 396 -6.02 -39.34 2.78
CA SER A 396 -5.68 -37.92 2.60
C SER A 396 -4.30 -37.56 3.19
N PRO A 397 -3.49 -36.76 2.49
CA PRO A 397 -2.16 -36.41 2.97
C PRO A 397 -2.25 -35.64 4.29
N PRO A 398 -1.27 -35.80 5.21
CA PRO A 398 -1.17 -34.96 6.39
C PRO A 398 -0.99 -33.49 5.98
N PRO A 399 -1.31 -32.52 6.86
CA PRO A 399 -1.12 -31.10 6.57
C PRO A 399 0.32 -30.88 6.08
N ALA A 400 0.44 -30.24 4.91
CA ALA A 400 1.72 -30.01 4.27
C ALA A 400 2.69 -29.40 5.28
N GLN A 401 3.79 -30.10 5.54
CA GLN A 401 4.88 -29.51 6.31
C GLN A 401 5.32 -28.26 5.56
N ARG A 402 5.14 -27.10 6.22
CA ARG A 402 5.57 -25.80 5.71
C ARG A 402 7.02 -25.95 5.22
N PRO A 403 7.34 -25.54 3.98
CA PRO A 403 8.67 -25.74 3.42
C PRO A 403 9.70 -25.07 4.33
N LYS A 404 10.73 -25.83 4.74
CA LYS A 404 11.85 -25.31 5.53
C LYS A 404 12.55 -24.21 4.75
N LEU A 405 12.83 -23.09 5.42
CA LEU A 405 13.61 -21.95 4.90
C LEU A 405 14.83 -22.46 4.13
N ARG A 406 14.86 -22.23 2.81
CA ARG A 406 16.07 -22.41 2.02
C ARG A 406 16.88 -21.13 2.21
N ARG A 407 18.05 -21.24 2.84
CA ARG A 407 18.96 -20.11 2.98
C ARG A 407 19.25 -19.48 1.62
N GLN A 408 18.80 -18.25 1.41
CA GLN A 408 19.05 -17.51 0.18
C GLN A 408 19.58 -16.13 0.54
N GLY A 409 20.80 -15.86 0.05
CA GLY A 409 21.45 -14.57 0.28
C GLY A 409 20.86 -13.51 -0.62
N SER A 410 19.73 -12.90 -0.25
CA SER A 410 19.35 -11.56 -0.71
C SER A 410 18.04 -11.16 -0.04
N VAL A 411 18.08 -10.32 1.01
CA VAL A 411 16.90 -9.54 1.38
C VAL A 411 16.79 -8.41 0.35
N VAL A 412 15.66 -8.31 -0.36
CA VAL A 412 15.48 -7.42 -1.54
C VAL A 412 15.62 -5.91 -1.20
N CYS A 413 15.64 -5.50 0.07
CA CYS A 413 16.03 -4.13 0.46
C CYS A 413 16.61 -4.01 1.90
N SER A 414 17.65 -3.18 2.05
CA SER A 414 18.72 -3.27 3.06
C SER A 414 18.75 -2.12 4.09
N ARG A 415 17.69 -2.00 4.91
CA ARG A 415 17.70 -1.17 6.13
C ARG A 415 17.39 -1.98 7.40
N ILE A 416 17.81 -3.24 7.42
CA ILE A 416 17.61 -4.16 8.55
C ILE A 416 18.19 -3.58 9.85
N GLN A 417 19.26 -2.79 9.78
CA GLN A 417 19.85 -2.07 10.91
C GLN A 417 18.90 -1.05 11.58
N HIS A 418 17.81 -0.65 10.91
CA HIS A 418 16.77 0.23 11.46
C HIS A 418 15.60 -0.56 12.07
N LEU A 419 15.67 -1.90 12.09
CA LEU A 419 14.66 -2.77 12.67
C LEU A 419 15.11 -3.29 14.04
N SER A 420 14.19 -3.31 14.99
CA SER A 420 14.35 -4.10 16.21
C SER A 420 13.95 -5.55 15.89
N THR A 421 14.92 -6.46 15.84
CA THR A 421 14.71 -7.88 15.54
C THR A 421 15.21 -8.77 16.68
N ILE A 422 14.65 -9.96 16.80
CA ILE A 422 15.17 -11.01 17.68
C ILE A 422 16.06 -11.92 16.84
N ASP A 423 17.37 -11.88 17.12
CA ASP A 423 18.36 -12.75 16.48
C ASP A 423 18.46 -14.10 17.21
N TYR A 424 18.43 -15.21 16.47
CA TYR A 424 18.67 -16.54 17.01
C TYR A 424 19.37 -17.49 16.01
N VAL A 425 19.91 -18.58 16.53
CA VAL A 425 20.49 -19.68 15.74
C VAL A 425 19.78 -20.99 16.11
N GLU A 426 19.45 -21.78 15.09
CA GLU A 426 18.89 -23.13 15.26
C GLU A 426 20.03 -24.17 15.15
N ASP A 427 20.53 -24.66 16.28
CA ASP A 427 21.70 -25.57 16.33
C ASP A 427 21.29 -27.06 16.31
N GLY A 428 20.20 -27.44 15.62
CA GLY A 428 19.69 -28.82 15.52
C GLY A 428 19.30 -29.52 16.85
N LYS A 429 19.65 -28.93 18.00
CA LYS A 429 19.34 -29.35 19.37
C LYS A 429 18.40 -28.37 20.10
N GLY A 430 18.10 -27.21 19.49
CA GLY A 430 17.23 -26.17 20.04
C GLY A 430 17.51 -24.78 19.47
N ILE A 431 16.65 -23.81 19.80
CA ILE A 431 16.75 -22.39 19.41
C ILE A 431 17.55 -21.63 20.48
N LYS A 432 18.62 -20.94 20.08
CA LYS A 432 19.42 -20.10 20.98
C LYS A 432 19.34 -18.63 20.55
N ARG A 433 18.79 -17.77 21.41
CA ARG A 433 18.77 -16.33 21.20
C ARG A 433 20.20 -15.77 21.26
N VAL A 434 20.59 -15.03 20.22
CA VAL A 434 21.85 -14.29 20.20
C VAL A 434 21.63 -13.01 21.00
N LYS A 435 22.31 -12.88 22.13
CA LYS A 435 22.32 -11.63 22.90
C LYS A 435 23.28 -10.66 22.19
N PRO A 436 22.88 -9.42 21.89
CA PRO A 436 23.83 -8.43 21.39
C PRO A 436 24.92 -8.26 22.44
N LYS A 437 26.20 -8.44 22.07
CA LYS A 437 27.30 -8.08 22.95
C LYS A 437 27.17 -6.59 23.20
N ARG A 438 27.01 -6.19 24.46
CA ARG A 438 27.18 -4.78 24.85
C ARG A 438 28.53 -4.35 24.28
N THR A 439 28.54 -3.40 23.33
CA THR A 439 29.74 -2.65 23.01
C THR A 439 30.34 -2.22 24.34
N ALA A 440 31.57 -2.66 24.61
CA ALA A 440 32.21 -2.49 25.89
C ALA A 440 31.98 -1.07 26.39
N SER A 441 31.35 -0.97 27.56
CA SER A 441 31.26 0.26 28.32
C SER A 441 32.65 0.91 28.34
N PHE A 442 32.72 2.19 27.98
CA PHE A 442 33.91 3.02 27.99
C PHE A 442 34.58 3.14 29.39
N PHE A 443 34.05 2.49 30.43
CA PHE A 443 34.58 2.46 31.80
C PHE A 443 35.31 1.17 32.19
N SER A 444 35.68 0.32 31.24
CA SER A 444 36.56 -0.84 31.53
C SER A 444 37.92 -0.69 30.87
N ARG A 445 38.57 0.45 31.06
CA ARG A 445 40.04 0.54 31.07
C ARG A 445 40.50 0.82 32.49
N GLN A 446 40.64 -0.23 33.27
CA GLN A 446 41.73 -0.34 34.22
C GLN A 446 41.83 -1.79 34.72
N LEU A 447 43.08 -2.26 34.78
CA LEU A 447 43.59 -3.44 35.48
C LEU A 447 43.79 -4.75 34.68
N SER A 448 44.93 -4.78 33.98
CA SER A 448 45.91 -5.89 33.97
C SER A 448 47.21 -5.29 33.38
N THR A 449 48.42 -5.37 33.94
CA THR A 449 49.02 -6.31 34.88
C THR A 449 50.40 -5.77 35.29
N SER A 450 50.79 -6.06 36.54
CA SER A 450 52.15 -6.42 36.98
C SER A 450 53.21 -5.35 37.37
N GLN A 451 53.71 -5.59 38.59
CA GLN A 451 55.02 -5.28 39.21
C GLN A 451 55.21 -3.96 39.96
N GLY A 452 55.39 -4.08 41.29
CA GLY A 452 55.98 -3.05 42.13
C GLY A 452 55.58 -3.18 43.60
N ASN A 453 56.48 -3.74 44.42
CA ASN A 453 56.36 -3.87 45.88
C ASN A 453 55.88 -2.60 46.58
N TYR A 454 54.91 -2.69 47.48
CA TYR A 454 54.88 -1.92 48.73
C TYR A 454 54.00 -2.62 49.77
N THR A 455 54.55 -2.77 50.96
CA THR A 455 53.97 -3.41 52.14
C THR A 455 53.15 -2.40 52.97
N VAL A 456 52.47 -2.93 53.99
CA VAL A 456 51.84 -2.29 55.18
C VAL A 456 50.43 -1.71 54.93
N VAL A 457 49.38 -1.85 55.76
CA VAL A 457 49.17 -2.22 57.18
C VAL A 457 47.76 -2.88 57.29
N GLN A 458 47.58 -3.93 58.10
CA GLN A 458 46.27 -4.42 58.53
C GLN A 458 45.65 -3.50 59.60
N PRO A 459 44.36 -3.15 59.52
CA PRO A 459 43.54 -2.91 60.69
C PRO A 459 42.73 -4.18 60.99
N THR A 460 42.93 -4.67 62.20
CA THR A 460 42.27 -5.76 62.89
C THR A 460 40.75 -5.71 62.87
N ASP A 461 40.17 -6.91 62.84
CA ASP A 461 38.77 -7.24 63.10
C ASP A 461 38.17 -6.51 64.30
N SER A 462 36.88 -6.20 64.20
CA SER A 462 36.01 -6.11 65.37
C SER A 462 34.69 -6.79 65.02
N LEU A 463 34.58 -8.04 65.49
CA LEU A 463 33.34 -8.78 65.61
C LEU A 463 32.42 -8.11 66.64
N GLU A 464 31.12 -8.17 66.37
CA GLU A 464 30.06 -7.99 67.35
C GLU A 464 30.19 -9.00 68.50
N GLN A 465 30.04 -8.55 69.75
CA GLN A 465 29.10 -9.09 70.77
C GLN A 465 29.32 -8.37 72.11
N GLY A 466 28.25 -7.75 72.64
CA GLY A 466 28.21 -7.10 73.96
C GLY A 466 27.34 -5.86 73.97
#